data_AF-A0A2I0WQX0-F1
#
_entry.id   AF-A0A2I0WQX0-F1
#
_cell.length_a   1.000
_cell.length_b   1.000
_cell.length_c   1.000
_cell.angle_alpha   90.00
_cell.angle_beta   90.00
_cell.angle_gamma   90.00
#
_symmetry.space_group_name_H-M   'P 1'
#
loop_
_entity.id
_entity.type
_entity.pdbx_description
1 polymer ?
#
loop_
_entity_poly.entity_id
_entity_poly.type
_entity_poly.pdbx_seq_one_letter_code
_entity_poly.pdbx_strand_id
1 'polypeptide(L)'
;MKDRTMQQYLTQIKTLIDHIAAAGSTVDSEDIILCILNGLPSTLIKTHFQGSIQKFRSDGGGEFVNNTFKSYLLQHGIEHQLSCPYTPEQNGLVERKHCHLLDLTRTFLHASYLPNSFWVEAVSKANYLINRLPSSAIKNQTP
;
A
#
# COMPACT_ATOMS: atom_id res chain seq x y z
N MET A 1 -7.85 18.58 -15.82
CA MET A 1 -7.95 17.44 -14.89
C MET A 1 -8.52 17.99 -13.59
N LYS A 2 -9.75 17.63 -13.23
CA LYS A 2 -10.52 18.32 -12.16
C LYS A 2 -10.00 17.94 -10.77
N ASP A 3 -9.81 18.96 -9.94
CA ASP A 3 -9.51 18.87 -8.51
C ASP A 3 -10.58 18.03 -7.79
N ARG A 4 -10.29 16.76 -7.57
CA ARG A 4 -11.08 15.92 -6.65
C ARG A 4 -10.46 16.03 -5.27
N THR A 5 -11.30 16.27 -4.27
CA THR A 5 -10.82 16.24 -2.88
C THR A 5 -10.43 14.81 -2.51
N MET A 6 -9.50 14.65 -1.57
CA MET A 6 -8.98 13.33 -1.15
C MET A 6 -10.13 12.39 -0.71
N GLN A 7 -11.16 12.95 -0.09
CA GLN A 7 -12.38 12.21 0.24
C GLN A 7 -13.14 11.71 -0.99
N GLN A 8 -13.32 12.53 -2.03
CA GLN A 8 -13.98 12.12 -3.26
C GLN A 8 -13.23 10.99 -3.98
N TYR A 9 -11.89 11.02 -3.94
CA TYR A 9 -11.05 9.95 -4.49
C TYR A 9 -11.24 8.64 -3.72
N LEU A 10 -11.19 8.69 -2.39
CA LEU A 10 -11.39 7.50 -1.54
C LEU A 10 -12.80 6.92 -1.65
N THR A 11 -13.83 7.76 -1.71
CA THR A 11 -15.21 7.30 -1.92
C THR A 11 -15.36 6.60 -3.27
N GLN A 12 -14.68 7.11 -4.31
CA GLN A 12 -14.71 6.46 -5.62
C GLN A 12 -14.06 5.09 -5.61
N ILE A 13 -12.91 4.95 -4.96
CA ILE A 13 -12.22 3.66 -4.78
C ILE A 13 -13.11 2.69 -4.01
N LYS A 14 -13.71 3.13 -2.89
CA LYS A 14 -14.64 2.32 -2.08
C LYS A 14 -15.80 1.78 -2.91
N THR A 15 -16.42 2.64 -3.72
CA THR A 15 -17.56 2.28 -4.58
C THR A 15 -17.16 1.25 -5.63
N LEU A 16 -15.96 1.40 -6.21
CA LEU A 16 -15.44 0.49 -7.24
C LEU A 16 -15.16 -0.91 -6.66
N ILE A 17 -14.56 -0.97 -5.46
CA ILE A 17 -14.31 -2.22 -4.72
C ILE A 17 -15.61 -2.92 -4.34
N ASP A 18 -16.61 -2.17 -3.85
CA ASP A 18 -17.90 -2.73 -3.45
C ASP A 18 -18.67 -3.30 -4.66
N HIS A 19 -18.55 -2.67 -5.84
CA HIS A 19 -19.09 -3.20 -7.09
C HIS A 19 -18.39 -4.48 -7.58
N ILE A 20 -17.05 -4.55 -7.46
CA ILE A 20 -16.28 -5.75 -7.81
C ILE A 20 -16.63 -6.91 -6.88
N ALA A 21 -16.75 -6.64 -5.58
CA ALA A 21 -17.15 -7.64 -4.58
C ALA A 21 -18.59 -8.16 -4.80
N ALA A 22 -19.52 -7.29 -5.18
CA ALA A 22 -20.90 -7.66 -5.48
C ALA A 22 -21.06 -8.51 -6.76
N ALA A 23 -20.12 -8.37 -7.72
CA ALA A 23 -20.12 -9.13 -8.97
C ALA A 23 -19.54 -10.55 -8.85
N GLY A 24 -19.08 -10.96 -7.65
CA GLY A 24 -18.50 -12.30 -7.42
C GLY A 24 -17.21 -12.57 -8.21
N SER A 25 -16.59 -11.53 -8.76
CA SER A 25 -15.40 -11.64 -9.60
C SER A 25 -14.16 -11.80 -8.73
N THR A 26 -13.33 -12.80 -9.04
CA THR A 26 -11.98 -12.90 -8.48
C THR A 26 -11.20 -11.69 -8.97
N VAL A 27 -10.61 -10.91 -8.06
CA VAL A 27 -9.75 -9.77 -8.42
C VAL A 27 -8.66 -10.28 -9.34
N ASP A 28 -8.62 -9.78 -10.59
CA ASP A 28 -7.65 -10.24 -11.57
C ASP A 28 -6.24 -9.92 -11.07
N SER A 29 -5.27 -10.76 -11.41
CA SER A 29 -3.86 -10.48 -11.15
C SER A 29 -3.47 -9.12 -11.74
N GLU A 30 -4.07 -8.73 -12.86
CA GLU A 30 -3.87 -7.43 -13.48
C GLU A 30 -4.40 -6.26 -12.62
N ASP A 31 -5.53 -6.42 -11.93
CA ASP A 31 -6.09 -5.41 -10.99
C ASP A 31 -5.30 -5.35 -9.67
N ILE A 32 -4.79 -6.48 -9.19
CA ILE A 32 -3.88 -6.56 -8.03
C ILE A 32 -2.58 -5.84 -8.37
N ILE A 33 -2.01 -6.12 -9.55
CA ILE A 33 -0.84 -5.42 -10.09
C ILE A 33 -1.17 -3.93 -10.22
N LEU A 34 -2.32 -3.55 -10.77
CA LEU A 34 -2.72 -2.16 -10.92
C LEU A 34 -2.84 -1.46 -9.56
N CYS A 35 -3.34 -2.12 -8.51
CA CYS A 35 -3.41 -1.57 -7.15
C CYS A 35 -2.04 -1.44 -6.48
N ILE A 36 -1.16 -2.44 -6.66
CA ILE A 36 0.23 -2.42 -6.19
C ILE A 36 1.03 -1.34 -6.91
N LEU A 37 0.81 -1.13 -8.22
CA LEU A 37 1.56 -0.25 -9.09
C LEU A 37 1.03 1.20 -9.14
N ASN A 38 -0.29 1.43 -9.06
CA ASN A 38 -0.89 2.77 -9.02
C ASN A 38 -1.03 3.35 -7.60
N GLY A 39 -0.74 2.56 -6.56
CA GLY A 39 -0.71 3.07 -5.18
C GLY A 39 0.29 4.22 -5.01
N LEU A 40 1.42 4.18 -5.74
CA LEU A 40 2.41 5.26 -5.85
C LEU A 40 3.19 5.12 -7.17
N PRO A 41 2.74 5.73 -8.29
CA PRO A 41 3.51 5.69 -9.53
C PRO A 41 4.92 6.25 -9.29
N SER A 42 5.92 5.69 -9.98
CA SER A 42 7.33 6.05 -9.79
C SER A 42 7.59 7.57 -9.95
N THR A 43 6.79 8.23 -10.78
CA THR A 43 6.73 9.69 -10.95
C THR A 43 6.30 10.39 -9.67
N LEU A 44 5.26 9.90 -9.00
CA LEU A 44 4.75 10.46 -7.74
C LEU A 44 5.76 10.29 -6.60
N ILE A 45 6.51 9.18 -6.58
CA ILE A 45 7.61 9.00 -5.61
C ILE A 45 8.73 10.00 -5.86
N LYS A 46 9.13 10.17 -7.12
CA LYS A 46 10.12 11.19 -7.52
C LYS A 46 9.66 12.60 -7.18
N THR A 47 8.38 12.93 -7.38
CA THR A 47 7.85 14.27 -7.12
C THR A 47 7.66 14.55 -5.63
N HIS A 48 7.07 13.62 -4.86
CA HIS A 48 6.72 13.86 -3.46
C HIS A 48 7.88 13.61 -2.49
N PHE A 49 8.76 12.65 -2.80
CA PHE A 49 9.85 12.25 -1.91
C PHE A 49 11.23 12.58 -2.48
N GLN A 50 11.31 13.21 -3.66
CA GLN A 50 12.58 13.54 -4.34
C GLN A 50 13.52 12.33 -4.46
N GLY A 51 12.93 11.14 -4.58
CA GLY A 51 13.64 9.87 -4.54
C GLY A 51 13.19 8.91 -5.65
N SER A 52 14.02 7.93 -5.95
CA SER A 52 13.65 6.83 -6.85
C SER A 52 13.79 5.50 -6.11
N ILE A 53 12.83 4.60 -6.33
CA ILE A 53 12.96 3.22 -5.86
C ILE A 53 14.07 2.59 -6.69
N GLN A 54 15.09 2.06 -6.02
CA GLN A 54 16.17 1.33 -6.68
C GLN A 54 15.93 -0.17 -6.66
N LYS A 55 15.39 -0.68 -5.55
CA LYS A 55 15.17 -2.11 -5.33
C LYS A 55 13.78 -2.34 -4.74
N PHE A 56 13.09 -3.35 -5.23
CA PHE A 56 11.84 -3.84 -4.68
C PHE A 56 12.04 -5.28 -4.23
N ARG A 57 11.76 -5.57 -2.95
CA ARG A 57 11.84 -6.92 -2.39
C ARG A 57 10.45 -7.45 -2.07
N SER A 58 10.15 -8.66 -2.52
CA SER A 58 8.92 -9.39 -2.20
C SER A 58 9.21 -10.85 -1.89
N ASP A 59 8.20 -11.57 -1.40
CA ASP A 59 8.20 -13.02 -1.46
C ASP A 59 7.94 -13.53 -2.89
N GLY A 60 7.91 -14.86 -3.01
CA GLY A 60 7.59 -15.57 -4.25
C GLY A 60 6.09 -15.66 -4.56
N GLY A 61 5.25 -14.78 -4.00
CA GLY A 61 3.83 -14.70 -4.32
C GLY A 61 3.61 -14.52 -5.82
N GLY A 62 2.61 -15.21 -6.39
CA GLY A 62 2.36 -15.20 -7.84
C GLY A 62 2.06 -13.81 -8.40
N GLU A 63 1.50 -12.93 -7.56
CA GLU A 63 1.24 -11.52 -7.89
C GLU A 63 2.54 -10.72 -8.12
N PHE A 64 3.66 -11.15 -7.55
CA PHE A 64 4.98 -10.55 -7.74
C PHE A 64 5.84 -11.28 -8.77
N VAL A 65 5.52 -12.53 -9.09
CA VAL A 65 6.30 -13.40 -9.98
C VAL A 65 5.57 -13.61 -11.31
N ASN A 66 5.22 -12.52 -12.00
CA ASN A 66 4.65 -12.55 -13.35
C ASN A 66 5.39 -11.60 -14.31
N ASN A 67 5.25 -11.86 -15.61
CA ASN A 67 5.94 -11.12 -16.66
C ASN A 67 5.53 -9.64 -16.69
N THR A 68 4.29 -9.33 -16.36
CA THR A 68 3.76 -7.96 -16.33
C THR A 68 4.47 -7.14 -15.25
N PHE A 69 4.51 -7.64 -14.02
CA PHE A 69 5.18 -7.00 -12.89
C PHE A 69 6.69 -6.86 -13.14
N LYS A 70 7.33 -7.92 -13.65
CA LYS A 70 8.75 -7.89 -14.02
C LYS A 70 9.05 -6.83 -15.07
N SER A 71 8.22 -6.74 -16.12
CA SER A 71 8.38 -5.74 -17.20
C SER A 71 8.24 -4.32 -16.67
N TYR A 72 7.28 -4.09 -15.77
CA TYR A 72 7.10 -2.78 -15.14
C TYR A 72 8.32 -2.35 -14.32
N LEU A 73 8.85 -3.23 -13.46
CA LEU A 73 10.03 -2.92 -12.66
C LEU A 73 11.25 -2.61 -13.55
N LEU A 74 11.45 -3.41 -14.61
CA LEU A 74 12.52 -3.19 -15.59
C LEU A 74 12.37 -1.85 -16.32
N GLN A 75 11.16 -1.51 -16.79
CA GLN A 75 10.89 -0.23 -17.45
C GLN A 75 11.22 0.97 -16.55
N HIS A 76 11.06 0.81 -15.24
CA HIS A 76 11.35 1.84 -14.25
C HIS A 76 12.77 1.77 -13.65
N GLY A 77 13.60 0.83 -14.09
CA GLY A 77 14.96 0.64 -13.59
C GLY A 77 15.02 0.12 -12.15
N ILE A 78 13.97 -0.58 -11.68
CA ILE A 78 13.87 -1.12 -10.33
C ILE A 78 14.34 -2.58 -10.32
N GLU A 79 15.33 -2.90 -9.48
CA GLU A 79 15.79 -4.27 -9.27
C GLU A 79 14.76 -5.06 -8.44
N HIS A 80 14.25 -6.17 -8.97
CA HIS A 80 13.38 -7.08 -8.22
C HIS A 80 14.21 -8.10 -7.44
N GLN A 81 14.00 -8.17 -6.12
CA GLN A 81 14.61 -9.15 -5.23
C GLN A 81 13.53 -10.06 -4.65
N LEU A 82 13.72 -11.36 -4.77
CA LEU A 82 12.83 -12.35 -4.14
C LEU A 82 13.46 -12.86 -2.85
N SER A 83 12.66 -12.96 -1.79
CA SER A 83 13.07 -13.64 -0.56
C SER A 83 13.19 -15.15 -0.80
N CYS A 84 14.06 -15.81 -0.05
CA CYS A 84 14.18 -17.25 -0.10
C CYS A 84 12.85 -17.92 0.36
N PRO A 85 12.49 -19.07 -0.22
CA PRO A 85 11.38 -19.87 0.29
C PRO A 85 11.59 -20.22 1.76
N TYR A 86 10.50 -20.23 2.54
CA TYR A 86 10.50 -20.60 3.96
C TYR A 86 11.37 -19.73 4.89
N THR A 87 11.69 -18.49 4.48
CA THR A 87 12.38 -17.51 5.33
C THR A 87 11.56 -16.22 5.49
N PRO A 88 10.41 -16.27 6.20
CA PRO A 88 9.54 -15.11 6.36
C PRO A 88 10.23 -13.93 7.07
N GLU A 89 11.28 -14.20 7.85
CA GLU A 89 12.03 -13.18 8.57
C GLU A 89 12.68 -12.16 7.63
N GLN A 90 12.97 -12.56 6.37
CA GLN A 90 13.52 -11.67 5.34
C GLN A 90 12.55 -10.53 4.96
N ASN A 91 11.25 -10.71 5.18
CA ASN A 91 10.20 -9.73 4.93
C ASN A 91 9.64 -9.12 6.22
N GLY A 92 10.21 -9.46 7.39
CA GLY A 92 9.65 -9.09 8.69
C GLY A 92 9.50 -7.59 8.94
N LEU A 93 10.25 -6.72 8.23
CA LEU A 93 10.04 -5.27 8.32
C LEU A 93 8.71 -4.84 7.68
N VAL A 94 8.39 -5.39 6.51
CA VAL A 94 7.13 -5.11 5.80
C VAL A 94 5.96 -5.68 6.61
N GLU A 95 6.10 -6.90 7.12
CA GLU A 95 5.08 -7.53 7.97
C GLU A 95 4.79 -6.70 9.23
N ARG A 96 5.84 -6.27 9.95
CA ARG A 96 5.67 -5.41 11.13
C ARG A 96 5.00 -4.08 10.78
N LYS A 97 5.37 -3.46 9.66
CA LYS A 97 4.77 -2.19 9.22
C LYS A 97 3.30 -2.36 8.83
N HIS A 98 2.97 -3.45 8.14
CA HIS A 98 1.60 -3.82 7.80
C HIS A 98 0.76 -4.02 9.07
N CYS A 99 1.28 -4.82 10.01
CA CYS A 99 0.62 -5.06 11.29
C CYS A 99 0.36 -3.76 12.04
N HIS A 100 1.38 -2.89 12.17
CA HIS A 100 1.23 -1.59 12.82
C HIS A 100 0.17 -0.69 12.18
N LEU A 101 0.08 -0.67 10.84
CA LEU A 101 -0.94 0.08 10.12
C LEU A 101 -2.35 -0.45 10.42
N LEU A 102 -2.55 -1.77 10.39
CA LEU A 102 -3.85 -2.38 10.66
C LEU A 102 -4.26 -2.23 12.13
N ASP A 103 -3.31 -2.32 13.06
CA ASP A 103 -3.59 -2.14 14.49
C ASP A 103 -4.05 -0.72 14.80
N LEU A 104 -3.40 0.29 14.22
CA LEU A 104 -3.85 1.69 14.34
C LEU A 104 -5.21 1.91 13.68
N THR A 105 -5.44 1.29 12.52
CA THR A 105 -6.74 1.34 11.84
C THR A 105 -7.86 0.81 12.73
N ARG A 106 -7.69 -0.39 13.30
CA ARG A 106 -8.65 -1.00 14.22
C ARG A 106 -8.85 -0.16 15.47
N THR A 107 -7.76 0.37 16.01
CA THR A 107 -7.79 1.27 17.18
C THR A 107 -8.62 2.51 16.90
N PHE A 108 -8.49 3.12 15.72
CA PHE A 108 -9.31 4.29 15.35
C PHE A 108 -10.77 3.97 15.21
N LEU A 109 -11.12 2.88 14.53
CA LEU A 109 -12.52 2.45 14.42
C LEU A 109 -13.14 2.21 15.80
N HIS A 110 -12.42 1.49 16.67
CA HIS A 110 -12.87 1.21 18.01
C HIS A 110 -13.00 2.47 18.88
N ALA A 111 -11.98 3.33 18.89
CA ALA A 111 -11.96 4.54 19.72
C ALA A 111 -13.00 5.59 19.28
N SER A 112 -13.35 5.62 18.00
CA SER A 112 -14.36 6.53 17.44
C SER A 112 -15.77 5.96 17.42
N TYR A 113 -15.95 4.70 17.85
CA TYR A 113 -17.22 3.97 17.78
C TYR A 113 -17.80 3.93 16.35
N LEU A 114 -16.93 3.90 15.34
CA LEU A 114 -17.35 3.84 13.94
C LEU A 114 -17.49 2.39 13.46
N PRO A 115 -18.48 2.08 12.61
CA PRO A 115 -18.60 0.76 12.02
C PRO A 115 -17.45 0.49 11.04
N ASN A 116 -17.19 -0.80 10.78
CA ASN A 116 -16.14 -1.26 9.87
C ASN A 116 -16.28 -0.73 8.44
N SER A 117 -17.44 -0.20 8.04
CA SER A 117 -17.61 0.46 6.73
C SER A 117 -16.66 1.65 6.53
N PHE A 118 -16.19 2.27 7.62
CA PHE A 118 -15.24 3.39 7.61
C PHE A 118 -13.76 2.97 7.64
N TRP A 119 -13.46 1.70 7.35
CA TRP A 119 -12.09 1.19 7.42
C TRP A 119 -11.13 1.94 6.49
N VAL A 120 -11.61 2.42 5.33
CA VAL A 120 -10.78 3.17 4.37
C VAL A 120 -10.32 4.50 4.97
N GLU A 121 -11.24 5.24 5.59
CA GLU A 121 -10.95 6.49 6.28
C GLU A 121 -10.01 6.26 7.47
N ALA A 122 -10.24 5.18 8.24
CA ALA A 122 -9.41 4.81 9.37
C ALA A 122 -7.97 4.44 8.93
N VAL A 123 -7.80 3.63 7.88
CA VAL A 123 -6.48 3.29 7.31
C VAL A 123 -5.78 4.54 6.79
N SER A 124 -6.51 5.41 6.07
CA SER A 124 -5.97 6.67 5.56
C SER A 124 -5.45 7.56 6.68
N LYS A 125 -6.21 7.68 7.78
CA LYS A 125 -5.80 8.43 8.97
C LYS A 125 -4.61 7.80 9.67
N ALA A 126 -4.57 6.47 9.77
CA ALA A 126 -3.46 5.73 10.36
C ALA A 126 -2.17 5.99 9.56
N ASN A 127 -2.21 5.83 8.23
CA ASN A 127 -1.07 6.11 7.36
C ASN A 127 -0.59 7.57 7.48
N TYR A 128 -1.52 8.54 7.52
CA TYR A 128 -1.18 9.95 7.71
C TYR A 128 -0.42 10.21 9.01
N LEU A 129 -0.86 9.60 10.12
CA LEU A 129 -0.23 9.78 11.42
C LEU A 129 1.11 9.05 11.52
N ILE A 130 1.19 7.82 11.01
CA ILE A 130 2.44 7.03 11.01
C ILE A 130 3.57 7.79 10.30
N ASN A 131 3.28 8.51 9.21
CA ASN A 131 4.28 9.27 8.44
C ASN A 131 4.49 10.71 8.95
N ARG A 132 3.90 11.08 10.09
CA ARG A 132 3.99 12.45 10.64
C ARG A 132 4.22 12.51 12.14
N LEU A 133 4.22 11.37 12.82
CA LEU A 133 4.54 11.31 14.23
C LEU A 133 6.03 10.96 14.41
N PRO A 134 6.69 11.61 15.37
CA PRO A 134 8.08 11.30 15.67
C PRO A 134 8.20 9.88 16.21
N SER A 135 9.25 9.17 15.82
CA SER A 135 9.53 7.83 16.34
C SER A 135 10.90 7.75 16.98
N SER A 136 10.98 7.12 18.15
CA SER A 136 12.23 6.90 18.88
C SER A 136 13.21 6.06 18.08
N ALA A 137 12.72 5.17 17.21
CA ALA A 137 13.54 4.35 16.32
C ALA A 137 14.36 5.19 15.31
N ILE A 138 13.91 6.40 15.01
CA ILE A 138 14.58 7.36 14.11
C ILE A 138 14.92 8.66 14.83
N LYS A 139 15.36 8.58 16.09
CA LYS A 139 15.82 9.73 16.90
C LYS A 139 14.75 10.83 17.04
N ASN A 140 13.49 10.42 17.22
CA ASN A 140 12.32 11.30 17.31
C ASN A 140 12.12 12.20 16.08
N GLN A 141 12.61 11.78 14.92
CA GLN A 141 12.23 12.37 13.63
C GLN A 141 10.95 11.73 13.13
N THR A 142 10.27 12.40 12.20
CA THR A 142 9.16 11.81 11.44
C THR A 142 9.74 11.05 10.24
N PRO A 143 9.15 9.89 9.87
CA PRO A 143 9.51 9.19 8.63
C PRO A 143 9.36 10.08 7.40
#